data_AF-A0AA37H2F1-F1
#
_entry.id   AF-A0AA37H2F1-F1
#
_cell.length_a   1.000
_cell.length_b   1.000
_cell.length_c   1.000
_cell.angle_alpha   90.00
_cell.angle_beta   90.00
_cell.angle_gamma   90.00
#
_symmetry.space_group_name_H-M   'P 1'
#
loop_
_entity.id
_entity.type
_entity.pdbx_description
1 polymer ?
#
loop_
_entity_poly.entity_id
_entity_poly.type
_entity_poly.pdbx_seq_one_letter_code
_entity_poly.pdbx_strand_id
1 'polypeptide(L)'
;MNVAFDPVRCAELHNQLLANAIAHVPGAADHVVRDAIPRVLDVAPEWANTDAIDEVPIYQFLSLLDSYRPLEFPLTPEFWQPRPAFFWNELYQDFEDRDLILLYPDNTDSPIMDGGLYFNLDTNLVHWGRINLHPLPPDDAWVPLELALRKALDMWECGKFHWGPSAFTNADALSIRPWAVRDLEEAVASWDDLLVAIQDRLPLPAGDERPPFHEPLPSDLVEQYAGTLSPFAVAFLTAAKRPSFTNVAPGLTVFTPQSFTALYAAEPAGSPRRTQNAKASPDEYASLILPATLAAISEDPDLEPSFDEDYGYGKFTVSRRAGLYTDPTTGLRNADGALLITAEGAAHPVRFEGQRPWGAPRVVRFAEMFALWATLVRDGVWDVSIEGVATSHAWFTDAATLEHRQLLWTEDCR
;
A
#
# COMPACT_ATOMS: atom_id res chain seq x y z
N MET A 1 -3.90 -3.94 20.89
CA MET A 1 -3.40 -2.84 21.75
C MET A 1 -4.57 -2.24 22.51
N ASN A 2 -4.43 -1.93 23.81
CA ASN A 2 -5.47 -1.24 24.59
C ASN A 2 -4.92 0.12 25.04
N VAL A 3 -4.63 0.99 24.06
CA VAL A 3 -4.18 2.36 24.32
C VAL A 3 -5.44 3.21 24.44
N ALA A 4 -5.67 3.78 25.62
CA ALA A 4 -6.78 4.69 25.84
C ALA A 4 -6.65 5.91 24.92
N PHE A 5 -7.76 6.39 24.37
CA PHE A 5 -7.78 7.60 23.55
C PHE A 5 -7.33 8.80 24.38
N ASP A 6 -6.24 9.44 23.95
CA ASP A 6 -5.72 10.70 24.51
C ASP A 6 -6.09 11.86 23.58
N PRO A 7 -7.08 12.69 23.96
CA PRO A 7 -7.55 13.81 23.15
C PRO A 7 -6.46 14.86 22.87
N VAL A 8 -5.61 15.13 23.85
CA VAL A 8 -4.56 16.15 23.72
C VAL A 8 -3.51 15.67 22.74
N ARG A 9 -3.05 14.42 22.91
CA ARG A 9 -2.04 13.84 22.03
C ARG A 9 -2.52 13.73 20.59
N CYS A 10 -3.76 13.30 20.37
CA CYS A 10 -4.32 13.21 19.03
C CYS A 10 -4.46 14.61 18.40
N ALA A 11 -4.85 15.62 19.16
CA ALA A 11 -4.96 16.99 18.66
C ALA A 11 -3.60 17.57 18.26
N GLU A 12 -2.54 17.29 19.03
CA GLU A 12 -1.17 17.66 18.66
C GLU A 12 -0.75 17.06 17.31
N LEU A 13 -1.08 15.79 17.05
CA LEU A 13 -0.75 15.11 15.80
C LEU A 13 -1.57 15.67 14.63
N HIS A 14 -2.85 15.92 14.84
CA HIS A 14 -3.68 16.60 13.85
C HIS A 14 -3.12 17.98 13.49
N ASN A 15 -2.78 18.79 14.49
CA ASN A 15 -2.27 20.15 14.28
C ASN A 15 -0.90 20.13 13.57
N GLN A 16 -0.05 19.12 13.84
CA GLN A 16 1.19 18.89 13.08
C GLN A 16 0.93 18.55 11.62
N LEU A 17 -0.02 17.65 11.34
CA LEU A 17 -0.43 17.32 9.97
C LEU A 17 -0.96 18.56 9.24
N LEU A 18 -1.79 19.37 9.90
CA LEU A 18 -2.32 20.61 9.34
C LEU A 18 -1.20 21.59 9.02
N ALA A 19 -0.25 21.78 9.94
CA ALA A 19 0.91 22.64 9.72
C ALA A 19 1.73 22.19 8.50
N ASN A 20 1.98 20.88 8.36
CA ASN A 20 2.66 20.33 7.19
C ASN A 20 1.87 20.55 5.89
N ALA A 21 0.54 20.34 5.94
CA ALA A 21 -0.34 20.54 4.81
C ALA A 21 -0.32 22.00 4.33
N ILE A 22 -0.39 22.98 5.23
CA ILE A 22 -0.50 24.40 4.83
C ILE A 22 0.85 25.12 4.69
N ALA A 23 1.97 24.46 4.99
CA ALA A 23 3.31 25.09 5.00
C ALA A 23 3.69 25.77 3.67
N HIS A 24 3.14 25.31 2.55
CA HIS A 24 3.43 25.84 1.21
C HIS A 24 2.45 26.93 0.76
N VAL A 25 1.44 27.23 1.57
CA VAL A 25 0.39 28.20 1.26
C VAL A 25 0.78 29.57 1.86
N PRO A 26 1.01 30.61 1.04
CA PRO A 26 1.39 31.94 1.54
C PRO A 26 0.30 32.54 2.44
N GLY A 27 0.71 33.01 3.63
CA GLY A 27 -0.22 33.64 4.58
C GLY A 27 -1.17 32.66 5.28
N ALA A 28 -0.95 31.34 5.17
CA ALA A 28 -1.90 30.37 5.67
C ALA A 28 -2.18 30.46 7.18
N ALA A 29 -1.18 30.88 7.96
CA ALA A 29 -1.29 31.06 9.41
C ALA A 29 -2.41 32.04 9.80
N ASP A 30 -2.69 33.06 8.97
CA ASP A 30 -3.74 34.05 9.23
C ASP A 30 -5.16 33.47 9.07
N HIS A 31 -5.26 32.28 8.46
CA HIS A 31 -6.51 31.57 8.21
C HIS A 31 -6.67 30.32 9.07
N VAL A 32 -5.75 30.07 10.00
CA VAL A 32 -5.88 29.00 10.99
C VAL A 32 -6.73 29.48 12.15
N VAL A 33 -7.80 28.73 12.44
CA VAL A 33 -8.77 29.03 13.49
C VAL A 33 -9.08 27.78 14.29
N ARG A 34 -9.47 27.95 15.55
CA ARG A 34 -9.89 26.85 16.44
C ARG A 34 -11.39 26.93 16.64
N ASP A 35 -12.15 26.38 15.70
CA ASP A 35 -13.60 26.57 15.59
C ASP A 35 -14.40 25.28 15.35
N ALA A 36 -13.79 24.11 15.56
CA ALA A 36 -14.46 22.83 15.35
C ALA A 36 -15.70 22.67 16.26
N ILE A 37 -15.63 23.05 17.53
CA ILE A 37 -16.77 23.00 18.46
C ILE A 37 -17.93 23.92 18.02
N PRO A 38 -17.72 25.22 17.75
CA PRO A 38 -18.79 26.05 17.17
C PRO A 38 -19.45 25.40 15.94
N ARG A 39 -18.66 24.83 15.02
CA ARG A 39 -19.20 24.13 13.85
C ARG A 39 -19.98 22.86 14.17
N VAL A 40 -19.60 22.13 15.22
CA VAL A 40 -20.38 20.99 15.73
C VAL A 40 -21.71 21.47 16.28
N LEU A 41 -21.72 22.51 17.12
CA LEU A 41 -22.94 23.04 17.73
C LEU A 41 -23.91 23.64 16.69
N ASP A 42 -23.40 24.10 15.55
CA ASP A 42 -24.23 24.56 14.43
C ASP A 42 -25.03 23.42 13.78
N VAL A 43 -24.49 22.20 13.75
CA VAL A 43 -25.12 21.03 13.10
C VAL A 43 -25.80 20.07 14.08
N ALA A 44 -25.33 20.04 15.33
CA ALA A 44 -25.80 19.19 16.42
C ALA A 44 -25.95 20.04 17.70
N PRO A 45 -26.92 20.98 17.73
CA PRO A 45 -27.09 21.91 18.86
C PRO A 45 -27.43 21.21 20.19
N GLU A 46 -27.95 19.98 20.14
CA GLU A 46 -28.23 19.15 21.31
C GLU A 46 -26.97 18.84 22.13
N TRP A 47 -25.79 18.80 21.51
CA TRP A 47 -24.52 18.60 22.21
C TRP A 47 -24.25 19.67 23.28
N ALA A 48 -24.76 20.90 23.09
CA ALA A 48 -24.62 21.98 24.07
C ALA A 48 -25.31 21.68 25.42
N ASN A 49 -26.27 20.75 25.45
CA ASN A 49 -27.02 20.39 26.64
C ASN A 49 -26.51 19.09 27.28
N THR A 50 -25.41 18.54 26.80
CA THR A 50 -24.84 17.31 27.36
C THR A 50 -24.16 17.61 28.69
N ASP A 51 -24.59 16.90 29.74
CA ASP A 51 -23.96 17.01 31.05
C ASP A 51 -22.49 16.60 30.98
N ALA A 52 -21.61 17.43 31.56
CA ALA A 52 -20.17 17.21 31.55
C ALA A 52 -19.59 16.99 30.13
N ILE A 53 -20.10 17.70 29.11
CA ILE A 53 -19.61 17.61 27.73
C ILE A 53 -18.08 17.84 27.63
N ASP A 54 -17.53 18.67 28.50
CA ASP A 54 -16.08 18.92 28.59
C ASP A 54 -15.27 17.68 29.04
N GLU A 55 -15.92 16.66 29.60
CA GLU A 55 -15.31 15.37 29.97
C GLU A 55 -15.43 14.32 28.85
N VAL A 56 -16.21 14.60 27.79
CA VAL A 56 -16.36 13.70 26.64
C VAL A 56 -15.07 13.75 25.80
N PRO A 57 -14.35 12.62 25.62
CA PRO A 57 -13.03 12.64 24.99
C PRO A 57 -13.01 13.24 23.58
N ILE A 58 -14.00 12.92 22.75
CA ILE A 58 -14.07 13.48 21.39
C ILE A 58 -14.34 14.99 21.41
N TYR A 59 -15.10 15.49 22.39
CA TYR A 59 -15.34 16.93 22.54
C TYR A 59 -14.05 17.66 22.94
N GLN A 60 -13.29 17.11 23.91
CA GLN A 60 -11.99 17.63 24.28
C GLN A 60 -11.05 17.69 23.09
N PHE A 61 -10.97 16.61 22.30
CA PHE A 61 -10.15 16.54 21.11
C PHE A 61 -10.53 17.63 20.09
N LEU A 62 -11.81 17.73 19.74
CA LEU A 62 -12.33 18.73 18.80
C LEU A 62 -12.09 20.17 19.28
N SER A 63 -12.16 20.42 20.60
CA SER A 63 -11.88 21.75 21.18
C SER A 63 -10.44 22.23 20.99
N LEU A 64 -9.51 21.30 20.74
CA LEU A 64 -8.08 21.55 20.59
C LEU A 64 -7.63 21.60 19.12
N LEU A 65 -8.52 21.30 18.17
CA LEU A 65 -8.18 21.22 16.75
C LEU A 65 -8.07 22.60 16.10
N ASP A 66 -6.89 22.88 15.59
CA ASP A 66 -6.71 23.94 14.62
C ASP A 66 -7.35 23.51 13.28
N SER A 67 -7.87 24.47 12.52
CA SER A 67 -8.49 24.25 11.22
C SER A 67 -8.10 25.37 10.29
N TYR A 68 -7.71 25.03 9.06
CA TYR A 68 -7.38 25.99 8.03
C TYR A 68 -8.62 26.34 7.21
N ARG A 69 -8.85 27.65 6.99
CA ARG A 69 -9.88 28.15 6.08
C ARG A 69 -9.27 28.47 4.70
N PRO A 70 -9.80 27.94 3.59
CA PRO A 70 -11.07 27.21 3.43
C PRO A 70 -11.06 25.75 3.95
N LEU A 71 -12.21 25.25 4.42
CA LEU A 71 -12.35 23.87 4.96
C LEU A 71 -12.29 22.80 3.85
N GLU A 72 -12.44 23.21 2.60
CA GLU A 72 -12.20 22.44 1.39
C GLU A 72 -10.71 22.26 1.10
N PHE A 73 -9.85 22.47 2.10
CA PHE A 73 -8.43 22.16 2.00
C PHE A 73 -8.14 20.82 2.69
N PRO A 74 -7.38 19.92 2.05
CA PRO A 74 -7.13 18.59 2.58
C PRO A 74 -6.16 18.64 3.76
N LEU A 75 -6.33 17.71 4.71
CA LEU A 75 -5.37 17.53 5.80
C LEU A 75 -4.19 16.66 5.35
N THR A 76 -4.48 15.64 4.55
CA THR A 76 -3.50 14.75 3.92
C THR A 76 -3.96 14.45 2.49
N PRO A 77 -3.10 13.85 1.64
CA PRO A 77 -3.55 13.33 0.36
C PRO A 77 -4.60 12.21 0.45
N GLU A 78 -4.80 11.65 1.64
CA GLU A 78 -5.78 10.58 1.89
C GLU A 78 -7.07 11.12 2.53
N PHE A 79 -7.04 12.13 3.40
CA PHE A 79 -8.23 12.64 4.05
C PHE A 79 -8.31 14.16 4.19
N TRP A 80 -9.54 14.66 4.21
CA TRP A 80 -9.89 16.05 4.48
C TRP A 80 -9.74 16.41 5.96
N GLN A 81 -9.80 17.71 6.27
CA GLN A 81 -9.96 18.17 7.66
C GLN A 81 -11.32 17.73 8.24
N PRO A 82 -11.48 17.64 9.57
CA PRO A 82 -12.76 17.36 10.20
C PRO A 82 -13.83 18.39 9.81
N ARG A 83 -14.95 17.87 9.30
CA ARG A 83 -16.09 18.67 8.83
C ARG A 83 -17.34 18.20 9.56
N PRO A 84 -17.80 18.91 10.60
CA PRO A 84 -18.97 18.51 11.38
C PRO A 84 -20.24 18.29 10.56
N ALA A 85 -20.42 19.00 9.45
CA ALA A 85 -21.51 18.76 8.49
C ALA A 85 -21.54 17.33 7.89
N PHE A 86 -20.45 16.58 8.02
CA PHE A 86 -20.31 15.20 7.59
C PHE A 86 -20.09 14.24 8.75
N PHE A 87 -20.18 14.68 10.02
CA PHE A 87 -20.00 13.76 11.16
C PHE A 87 -21.15 12.77 11.26
N TRP A 88 -22.37 13.23 10.96
CA TRP A 88 -23.57 12.44 11.07
C TRP A 88 -24.25 12.35 9.71
N ASN A 89 -24.58 11.13 9.30
CA ASN A 89 -25.31 10.86 8.07
C ASN A 89 -26.17 9.62 8.24
N GLU A 90 -27.38 9.64 7.68
CA GLU A 90 -28.31 8.50 7.69
C GLU A 90 -27.66 7.21 7.18
N LEU A 91 -26.65 7.29 6.30
CA LEU A 91 -25.94 6.13 5.78
C LEU A 91 -25.21 5.30 6.85
N TYR A 92 -24.78 5.90 7.97
CA TYR A 92 -24.01 5.19 8.99
C TYR A 92 -24.47 5.42 10.43
N GLN A 93 -25.49 6.23 10.67
CA GLN A 93 -26.05 6.42 12.02
C GLN A 93 -26.79 5.19 12.56
N ASP A 94 -27.36 4.36 11.68
CA ASP A 94 -28.03 3.10 12.05
C ASP A 94 -27.16 1.87 11.73
N PHE A 95 -25.86 2.06 11.49
CA PHE A 95 -24.98 0.97 11.07
C PHE A 95 -24.56 0.10 12.26
N GLU A 96 -25.11 -1.12 12.30
CA GLU A 96 -24.73 -2.17 13.25
C GLU A 96 -24.82 -1.77 14.73
N ASP A 97 -25.80 -0.92 15.09
CA ASP A 97 -26.01 -0.42 16.46
C ASP A 97 -24.79 0.30 17.09
N ARG A 98 -23.86 0.81 16.26
CA ARG A 98 -22.68 1.58 16.71
C ARG A 98 -22.92 3.07 16.59
N ASP A 99 -22.49 3.86 17.57
CA ASP A 99 -22.51 5.32 17.47
C ASP A 99 -21.26 5.83 16.73
N LEU A 100 -21.40 6.13 15.43
CA LEU A 100 -20.29 6.46 14.54
C LEU A 100 -20.34 7.91 14.06
N ILE A 101 -19.17 8.53 13.97
CA ILE A 101 -18.98 9.75 13.18
C ILE A 101 -17.93 9.57 12.08
N LEU A 102 -18.14 10.20 10.92
CA LEU A 102 -17.09 10.34 9.91
C LEU A 102 -16.17 11.51 10.30
N LEU A 103 -15.11 11.20 11.04
CA LEU A 103 -14.22 12.22 11.61
C LEU A 103 -13.35 12.88 10.53
N TYR A 104 -12.79 12.09 9.62
CA TYR A 104 -11.98 12.59 8.50
C TYR A 104 -12.51 12.04 7.16
N PRO A 105 -13.19 12.87 6.36
CA PRO A 105 -13.71 12.44 5.06
C PRO A 105 -12.60 12.04 4.07
N ASP A 106 -12.92 11.12 3.15
CA ASP A 106 -11.99 10.62 2.12
C ASP A 106 -11.61 11.70 1.08
N ASN A 107 -10.31 11.83 0.80
CA ASN A 107 -9.72 12.71 -0.22
C ASN A 107 -9.04 11.93 -1.37
N THR A 108 -9.15 10.61 -1.38
CA THR A 108 -8.56 9.77 -2.42
C THR A 108 -9.44 9.59 -3.66
N ASP A 109 -10.75 9.79 -3.53
CA ASP A 109 -11.75 9.52 -4.56
C ASP A 109 -12.99 10.41 -4.41
N SER A 110 -13.84 10.45 -5.44
CA SER A 110 -15.08 11.21 -5.46
C SER A 110 -16.28 10.26 -5.63
N PRO A 111 -17.36 10.39 -4.82
CA PRO A 111 -17.68 11.52 -3.95
C PRO A 111 -17.15 11.39 -2.51
N ILE A 112 -16.87 12.54 -1.88
CA ILE A 112 -16.29 12.71 -0.51
C ILE A 112 -17.14 12.06 0.60
N MET A 113 -18.42 11.79 0.33
CA MET A 113 -19.41 11.33 1.32
C MET A 113 -19.37 9.83 1.62
N ASP A 114 -18.66 9.05 0.80
CA ASP A 114 -18.84 7.59 0.78
C ASP A 114 -17.81 6.86 1.64
N GLY A 115 -16.95 7.58 2.36
CA GLY A 115 -15.99 7.00 3.28
C GLY A 115 -14.96 7.97 3.86
N GLY A 116 -13.98 7.38 4.54
CA GLY A 116 -12.89 8.06 5.22
C GLY A 116 -12.58 7.38 6.54
N LEU A 117 -12.04 8.13 7.50
CA LEU A 117 -11.75 7.63 8.85
C LEU A 117 -12.96 7.83 9.76
N TYR A 118 -13.66 6.74 10.05
CA TYR A 118 -14.75 6.72 11.02
C TYR A 118 -14.19 6.66 12.44
N PHE A 119 -14.88 7.30 13.38
CA PHE A 119 -14.61 7.24 14.80
C PHE A 119 -15.84 6.65 15.50
N ASN A 120 -15.63 5.59 16.27
CA ASN A 120 -16.65 4.96 17.08
C ASN A 120 -16.69 5.64 18.46
N LEU A 121 -17.81 6.30 18.76
CA LEU A 121 -18.02 7.06 19.99
C LEU A 121 -18.11 6.17 21.24
N ASP A 122 -18.51 4.91 21.08
CA ASP A 122 -18.60 3.93 22.17
C ASP A 122 -17.22 3.42 22.60
N THR A 123 -16.33 3.17 21.63
CA THR A 123 -15.01 2.55 21.87
C THR A 123 -13.84 3.52 21.82
N ASN A 124 -14.04 4.72 21.28
CA ASN A 124 -12.99 5.70 20.95
C ASN A 124 -11.91 5.18 19.99
N LEU A 125 -12.28 4.21 19.14
CA LEU A 125 -11.41 3.67 18.10
C LEU A 125 -11.81 4.21 16.73
N VAL A 126 -10.89 4.09 15.78
CA VAL A 126 -11.09 4.50 14.40
C VAL A 126 -10.89 3.35 13.43
N HIS A 127 -11.58 3.46 12.30
CA HIS A 127 -11.39 2.59 11.17
C HIS A 127 -11.64 3.32 9.85
N TRP A 128 -10.74 3.15 8.91
CA TRP A 128 -10.90 3.66 7.56
C TRP A 128 -11.86 2.76 6.77
N GLY A 129 -12.94 3.31 6.25
CA GLY A 129 -13.93 2.51 5.54
C GLY A 129 -14.61 3.26 4.41
N ARG A 130 -15.27 2.50 3.54
CA ARG A 130 -16.24 2.98 2.56
C ARG A 130 -17.50 2.14 2.66
N ILE A 131 -18.42 2.56 3.53
CA ILE A 131 -19.62 1.80 3.91
C ILE A 131 -20.52 1.42 2.72
N ASN A 132 -20.51 2.23 1.66
CA ASN A 132 -21.29 1.96 0.44
C ASN A 132 -20.70 0.82 -0.41
N LEU A 133 -19.42 0.49 -0.20
CA LEU A 133 -18.72 -0.56 -0.94
C LEU A 133 -18.55 -1.82 -0.10
N HIS A 134 -18.25 -1.64 1.19
CA HIS A 134 -17.93 -2.73 2.10
C HIS A 134 -18.45 -2.42 3.51
N PRO A 135 -18.95 -3.43 4.24
CA PRO A 135 -19.28 -3.26 5.65
C PRO A 135 -18.02 -2.95 6.47
N LEU A 136 -18.18 -2.20 7.55
CA LEU A 136 -17.10 -1.99 8.51
C LEU A 136 -16.78 -3.30 9.25
N PRO A 137 -15.51 -3.57 9.60
CA PRO A 137 -15.17 -4.80 10.30
C PRO A 137 -15.60 -4.75 11.77
N PRO A 138 -15.54 -5.90 12.49
CA PRO A 138 -15.76 -5.93 13.93
C PRO A 138 -14.75 -5.03 14.68
N ASP A 139 -15.10 -4.59 15.89
CA ASP A 139 -14.32 -3.60 16.66
C ASP A 139 -12.87 -4.04 16.98
N ASP A 140 -12.56 -5.34 16.94
CA ASP A 140 -11.21 -5.87 17.16
C ASP A 140 -10.22 -5.54 16.03
N ALA A 141 -10.73 -5.16 14.85
CA ALA A 141 -9.95 -4.66 13.72
C ALA A 141 -9.73 -3.14 13.76
N TRP A 142 -10.36 -2.43 14.69
CA TRP A 142 -10.27 -0.97 14.81
C TRP A 142 -9.03 -0.57 15.60
N VAL A 143 -8.51 0.63 15.34
CA VAL A 143 -7.24 1.10 15.92
C VAL A 143 -7.39 2.41 16.67
N PRO A 144 -6.49 2.75 17.61
CA PRO A 144 -6.50 4.07 18.24
C PRO A 144 -6.32 5.20 17.22
N LEU A 145 -7.01 6.33 17.42
CA LEU A 145 -6.84 7.52 16.57
C LEU A 145 -5.39 8.01 16.52
N GLU A 146 -4.65 7.90 17.63
CA GLU A 146 -3.23 8.24 17.68
C GLU A 146 -2.42 7.45 16.64
N LEU A 147 -2.68 6.15 16.49
CA LEU A 147 -1.99 5.32 15.50
C LEU A 147 -2.29 5.83 14.08
N ALA A 148 -3.55 6.11 13.77
CA ALA A 148 -3.93 6.57 12.44
C ALA A 148 -3.28 7.92 12.07
N LEU A 149 -3.30 8.88 12.99
CA LEU A 149 -2.66 10.18 12.79
C LEU A 149 -1.12 10.06 12.72
N ARG A 150 -0.52 9.18 13.53
CA ARG A 150 0.92 8.88 13.46
C ARG A 150 1.29 8.32 12.10
N LYS A 151 0.53 7.36 11.58
CA LYS A 151 0.79 6.75 10.27
C LYS A 151 0.75 7.79 9.15
N ALA A 152 -0.23 8.69 9.19
CA ALA A 152 -0.27 9.80 8.24
C ALA A 152 0.93 10.75 8.37
N LEU A 153 1.44 10.97 9.58
CA LEU A 153 2.64 11.79 9.80
C LEU A 153 3.91 11.08 9.33
N ASP A 154 4.03 9.78 9.56
CA ASP A 154 5.14 8.95 9.05
C ASP A 154 5.23 9.02 7.52
N MET A 155 4.08 9.08 6.83
CA MET A 155 4.01 9.25 5.38
C MET A 155 4.56 10.62 4.92
N TRP A 156 4.38 11.68 5.71
CA TRP A 156 5.04 12.97 5.48
C TRP A 156 6.55 12.89 5.75
N GLU A 157 6.94 12.30 6.88
CA GLU A 157 8.33 12.25 7.31
C GLU A 157 9.21 11.40 6.38
N CYS A 158 8.64 10.34 5.79
CA CYS A 158 9.35 9.55 4.77
C CYS A 158 9.28 10.18 3.37
N GLY A 159 8.57 11.30 3.19
CA GLY A 159 8.44 12.03 1.93
C GLY A 159 7.45 11.42 0.93
N LYS A 160 6.63 10.44 1.34
CA LYS A 160 5.58 9.89 0.48
C LYS A 160 4.46 10.92 0.29
N PHE A 161 4.04 11.60 1.36
CA PHE A 161 3.20 12.79 1.25
C PHE A 161 4.08 14.00 0.93
N HIS A 162 3.68 14.79 -0.07
CA HIS A 162 4.43 15.97 -0.47
C HIS A 162 3.55 17.02 -1.16
N TRP A 163 4.11 18.22 -1.28
CA TRP A 163 3.62 19.23 -2.21
C TRP A 163 4.28 19.06 -3.58
N GLY A 164 3.48 19.08 -4.63
CA GLY A 164 4.00 19.05 -6.00
C GLY A 164 2.90 18.99 -7.04
N PRO A 165 3.29 18.79 -8.31
CA PRO A 165 2.36 18.80 -9.43
C PRO A 165 1.24 17.79 -9.23
N SER A 166 0.00 18.27 -9.31
CA SER A 166 -1.17 17.40 -9.28
C SER A 166 -1.42 16.79 -10.65
N ALA A 167 -1.78 15.50 -10.68
CA ALA A 167 -2.27 14.85 -11.89
C ALA A 167 -3.64 15.41 -12.34
N PHE A 168 -4.35 16.11 -11.46
CA PHE A 168 -5.74 16.56 -11.67
C PHE A 168 -5.88 18.08 -11.81
N THR A 169 -4.86 18.85 -11.40
CA THR A 169 -4.90 20.32 -11.43
C THR A 169 -3.60 20.91 -11.97
N ASN A 170 -3.69 22.07 -12.64
CA ASN A 170 -2.52 22.80 -13.16
C ASN A 170 -1.68 23.51 -12.06
N ALA A 171 -2.00 23.28 -10.80
CA ALA A 171 -1.33 23.85 -9.64
C ALA A 171 -0.76 22.73 -8.77
N ASP A 172 0.27 23.08 -7.99
CA ASP A 172 0.76 22.19 -6.95
C ASP A 172 -0.35 21.90 -5.94
N ALA A 173 -0.45 20.62 -5.55
CA ALA A 173 -1.40 20.16 -4.57
C ALA A 173 -0.73 19.17 -3.63
N LEU A 174 -1.36 18.97 -2.48
CA LEU A 174 -1.01 17.91 -1.57
C LEU A 174 -1.22 16.55 -2.24
N SER A 175 -0.14 15.78 -2.45
CA SER A 175 -0.10 14.61 -3.31
C SER A 175 0.68 13.45 -2.67
N ILE A 176 0.52 12.25 -3.22
CA ILE A 176 1.25 11.04 -2.84
C ILE A 176 2.29 10.73 -3.91
N ARG A 177 3.55 10.56 -3.52
CA ARG A 177 4.58 10.01 -4.41
C ARG A 177 4.31 8.53 -4.66
N PRO A 178 4.47 8.03 -5.89
CA PRO A 178 4.34 6.60 -6.17
C PRO A 178 5.25 5.74 -5.28
N TRP A 179 6.46 6.23 -4.99
CA TRP A 179 7.39 5.64 -4.03
C TRP A 179 8.36 6.69 -3.47
N ALA A 180 8.92 6.41 -2.30
CA ALA A 180 9.95 7.18 -1.63
C ALA A 180 11.24 6.36 -1.47
N VAL A 181 12.38 7.02 -1.25
CA VAL A 181 13.69 6.35 -1.06
C VAL A 181 13.61 5.26 0.02
N ARG A 182 12.89 5.53 1.10
CA ARG A 182 12.66 4.56 2.18
C ARG A 182 11.94 3.28 1.71
N ASP A 183 11.01 3.39 0.76
CA ASP A 183 10.30 2.22 0.19
C ASP A 183 11.29 1.29 -0.53
N LEU A 184 12.21 1.87 -1.30
CA LEU A 184 13.28 1.13 -1.97
C LEU A 184 14.25 0.50 -0.96
N GLU A 185 14.68 1.25 0.06
CA GLU A 185 15.59 0.76 1.10
C GLU A 185 14.98 -0.42 1.86
N GLU A 186 13.71 -0.33 2.27
CA GLU A 186 13.00 -1.43 2.94
C GLU A 186 12.84 -2.65 2.02
N ALA A 187 12.54 -2.44 0.74
CA ALA A 187 12.40 -3.53 -0.22
C ALA A 187 13.73 -4.25 -0.46
N VAL A 188 14.83 -3.51 -0.62
CA VAL A 188 16.18 -4.08 -0.80
C VAL A 188 16.65 -4.77 0.47
N ALA A 189 16.39 -4.20 1.65
CA ALA A 189 16.76 -4.83 2.92
C ALA A 189 16.00 -6.16 3.14
N SER A 190 14.70 -6.18 2.85
CA SER A 190 13.87 -7.39 2.99
C SER A 190 14.23 -8.45 1.94
N TRP A 191 14.63 -8.01 0.74
CA TRP A 191 15.17 -8.88 -0.30
C TRP A 191 16.48 -9.54 0.14
N ASP A 192 17.44 -8.75 0.64
CA ASP A 192 18.70 -9.26 1.17
C ASP A 192 18.47 -10.26 2.31
N ASP A 193 17.51 -9.98 3.19
CA ASP A 193 17.10 -10.84 4.29
C ASP A 193 16.54 -12.19 3.80
N LEU A 194 15.70 -12.17 2.75
CA LEU A 194 15.21 -13.38 2.07
C LEU A 194 16.37 -14.19 1.46
N LEU A 195 17.31 -13.54 0.78
CA LEU A 195 18.45 -14.24 0.19
C LEU A 195 19.31 -14.93 1.24
N VAL A 196 19.54 -14.27 2.38
CA VAL A 196 20.24 -14.86 3.53
C VAL A 196 19.45 -16.04 4.10
N ALA A 197 18.14 -15.90 4.32
CA ALA A 197 17.30 -16.97 4.83
C ALA A 197 17.36 -18.24 3.97
N ILE A 198 17.35 -18.10 2.64
CA ILE A 198 17.48 -19.23 1.72
C ILE A 198 18.91 -19.80 1.76
N GLN A 199 19.92 -18.94 1.67
CA GLN A 199 21.32 -19.35 1.70
C GLN A 199 21.67 -20.13 2.97
N ASP A 200 21.10 -19.72 4.11
CA ASP A 200 21.30 -20.35 5.41
C ASP A 200 20.84 -21.81 5.44
N ARG A 201 19.84 -22.13 4.61
CA ARG A 201 19.20 -23.45 4.53
C ARG A 201 19.67 -24.29 3.34
N LEU A 202 20.60 -23.80 2.53
CA LEU A 202 21.13 -24.58 1.41
C LEU A 202 21.86 -25.84 1.94
N PRO A 203 21.61 -27.02 1.34
CA PRO A 203 22.30 -28.25 1.70
C PRO A 203 23.72 -28.24 1.11
N LEU A 204 24.65 -27.58 1.79
CA LEU A 204 26.06 -27.53 1.39
C LEU A 204 26.85 -28.74 1.91
N PRO A 205 27.80 -29.27 1.13
CA PRO A 205 28.75 -30.27 1.61
C PRO A 205 29.52 -29.76 2.84
N ALA A 206 29.86 -30.68 3.76
CA ALA A 206 30.57 -30.33 4.97
C ALA A 206 31.96 -29.72 4.66
N GLY A 207 32.15 -28.46 5.06
CA GLY A 207 33.40 -27.71 4.86
C GLY A 207 33.39 -26.73 3.70
N ASP A 208 32.32 -26.69 2.88
CA ASP A 208 32.19 -25.70 1.82
C ASP A 208 31.73 -24.35 2.38
N GLU A 209 32.36 -23.27 1.89
CA GLU A 209 31.90 -21.91 2.17
C GLU A 209 30.62 -21.60 1.37
N ARG A 210 29.78 -20.75 1.96
CA ARG A 210 28.56 -20.29 1.29
C ARG A 210 28.95 -19.42 0.09
N PRO A 211 28.42 -19.70 -1.10
CA PRO A 211 28.74 -18.91 -2.29
C PRO A 211 28.29 -17.45 -2.09
N PRO A 212 29.11 -16.45 -2.46
CA PRO A 212 28.72 -15.05 -2.30
C PRO A 212 27.56 -14.68 -3.24
N PHE A 213 26.75 -13.71 -2.83
CA PHE A 213 25.79 -13.08 -3.73
C PHE A 213 26.52 -12.33 -4.85
N HIS A 214 25.88 -12.25 -6.00
CA HIS A 214 26.35 -11.50 -7.15
C HIS A 214 25.88 -10.05 -7.09
N GLU A 215 26.63 -9.18 -7.77
CA GLU A 215 26.24 -7.78 -7.97
C GLU A 215 24.88 -7.65 -8.66
N PRO A 216 24.14 -6.55 -8.42
CA PRO A 216 22.88 -6.22 -9.10
C PRO A 216 22.98 -6.23 -10.63
N LEU A 217 21.85 -6.03 -11.32
CA LEU A 217 21.91 -5.84 -12.76
C LEU A 217 22.65 -4.53 -13.08
N PRO A 218 23.50 -4.50 -14.13
CA PRO A 218 24.20 -3.28 -14.52
C PRO A 218 23.22 -2.13 -14.82
N SER A 219 23.46 -0.95 -14.26
CA SER A 219 22.56 0.21 -14.43
C SER A 219 22.37 0.60 -15.89
N ASP A 220 23.46 0.60 -16.67
CA ASP A 220 23.43 0.89 -18.11
C ASP A 220 22.59 -0.12 -18.90
N LEU A 221 22.47 -1.36 -18.42
CA LEU A 221 21.61 -2.37 -19.02
C LEU A 221 20.14 -2.11 -18.70
N VAL A 222 19.81 -1.82 -17.45
CA VAL A 222 18.43 -1.59 -17.02
C VAL A 222 17.89 -0.27 -17.59
N GLU A 223 18.71 0.77 -17.62
CA GLU A 223 18.37 2.10 -18.17
C GLU A 223 18.00 2.08 -19.65
N GLN A 224 18.54 1.13 -20.44
CA GLN A 224 18.13 0.92 -21.84
C GLN A 224 16.63 0.64 -21.99
N TYR A 225 15.99 0.11 -20.94
CA TYR A 225 14.57 -0.24 -20.92
C TYR A 225 13.74 0.67 -20.01
N ALA A 226 14.31 1.74 -19.44
CA ALA A 226 13.63 2.64 -18.51
C ALA A 226 12.32 3.22 -19.08
N GLY A 227 12.23 3.43 -20.40
CA GLY A 227 10.98 3.86 -21.06
C GLY A 227 9.86 2.79 -21.13
N THR A 228 10.08 1.60 -20.58
CA THR A 228 9.14 0.47 -20.54
C THR A 228 9.06 -0.21 -19.17
N LEU A 229 9.73 0.38 -18.18
CA LEU A 229 9.81 -0.04 -16.79
C LEU A 229 9.26 1.07 -15.89
N SER A 230 8.75 0.71 -14.73
CA SER A 230 8.47 1.69 -13.68
C SER A 230 9.79 2.21 -13.07
N PRO A 231 9.83 3.47 -12.63
CA PRO A 231 11.00 4.02 -11.94
C PRO A 231 11.41 3.21 -10.71
N PHE A 232 10.44 2.67 -9.97
CA PHE A 232 10.72 1.79 -8.83
C PHE A 232 11.43 0.51 -9.29
N ALA A 233 10.97 -0.14 -10.36
CA ALA A 233 11.60 -1.35 -10.88
C ALA A 233 13.04 -1.10 -11.33
N VAL A 234 13.31 0.03 -12.01
CA VAL A 234 14.67 0.43 -12.39
C VAL A 234 15.55 0.57 -11.15
N ALA A 235 15.07 1.29 -10.13
CA ALA A 235 15.82 1.51 -8.90
C ALA A 235 16.06 0.20 -8.13
N PHE A 236 15.05 -0.66 -8.02
CA PHE A 236 15.16 -1.95 -7.35
C PHE A 236 16.12 -2.90 -8.09
N LEU A 237 15.98 -3.10 -9.39
CA LEU A 237 16.79 -4.04 -10.18
C LEU A 237 18.29 -3.67 -10.22
N THR A 238 18.61 -2.38 -10.06
CA THR A 238 19.98 -1.86 -10.02
C THR A 238 20.57 -1.81 -8.61
N ALA A 239 19.76 -2.00 -7.57
CA ALA A 239 20.21 -2.03 -6.17
C ALA A 239 20.20 -3.45 -5.57
N ALA A 240 19.26 -4.31 -5.99
CA ALA A 240 19.06 -5.63 -5.41
C ALA A 240 20.14 -6.62 -5.84
N LYS A 241 20.79 -7.26 -4.86
CA LYS A 241 21.79 -8.32 -5.10
C LYS A 241 21.14 -9.51 -5.81
N ARG A 242 21.95 -10.29 -6.52
CA ARG A 242 21.47 -11.51 -7.17
C ARG A 242 21.97 -12.76 -6.42
N PRO A 243 21.12 -13.75 -6.13
CA PRO A 243 21.53 -14.99 -5.50
C PRO A 243 22.49 -15.80 -6.38
N SER A 244 23.27 -16.66 -5.73
CA SER A 244 24.08 -17.70 -6.37
C SER A 244 23.30 -19.01 -6.64
N PHE A 245 22.02 -19.04 -6.29
CA PHE A 245 21.07 -20.13 -6.47
C PHE A 245 19.93 -19.67 -7.38
N THR A 246 19.14 -20.60 -7.89
CA THR A 246 18.17 -20.33 -8.97
C THR A 246 16.84 -19.81 -8.46
N ASN A 247 16.23 -20.48 -7.49
CA ASN A 247 14.85 -20.22 -7.08
C ASN A 247 14.79 -19.47 -5.75
N VAL A 248 14.05 -18.35 -5.72
CA VAL A 248 13.91 -17.47 -4.56
C VAL A 248 12.54 -17.58 -3.89
N ALA A 249 11.58 -18.16 -4.58
CA ALA A 249 10.24 -18.48 -4.10
C ALA A 249 9.69 -19.66 -4.94
N PRO A 250 8.54 -20.26 -4.59
CA PRO A 250 7.97 -21.38 -5.34
C PRO A 250 7.78 -21.06 -6.84
N GLY A 251 8.64 -21.62 -7.69
CA GLY A 251 8.61 -21.40 -9.14
C GLY A 251 9.12 -20.05 -9.64
N LEU A 252 9.69 -19.19 -8.78
CA LEU A 252 10.22 -17.88 -9.16
C LEU A 252 11.75 -17.84 -9.12
N THR A 253 12.34 -17.21 -10.12
CA THR A 253 13.79 -17.00 -10.24
C THR A 253 14.14 -15.51 -10.35
N VAL A 254 15.43 -15.23 -10.48
CA VAL A 254 15.99 -13.89 -10.66
C VAL A 254 16.52 -13.70 -12.07
N PHE A 255 16.58 -12.46 -12.52
CA PHE A 255 17.21 -12.17 -13.80
C PHE A 255 18.73 -12.35 -13.77
N THR A 256 19.24 -13.03 -14.78
CA THR A 256 20.60 -12.78 -15.30
C THR A 256 20.56 -11.64 -16.32
N PRO A 257 21.67 -10.92 -16.57
CA PRO A 257 21.74 -9.91 -17.62
C PRO A 257 21.22 -10.41 -18.97
N GLN A 258 21.58 -11.65 -19.33
CA GLN A 258 21.16 -12.27 -20.60
C GLN A 258 19.66 -12.53 -20.63
N SER A 259 19.08 -13.09 -19.55
CA SER A 259 17.64 -13.36 -19.48
C SER A 259 16.80 -12.08 -19.46
N PHE A 260 17.30 -11.03 -18.81
CA PHE A 260 16.65 -9.72 -18.77
C PHE A 260 16.56 -9.10 -20.17
N THR A 261 17.69 -9.02 -20.87
CA THR A 261 17.74 -8.55 -22.26
C THR A 261 16.85 -9.39 -23.15
N ALA A 262 16.93 -10.72 -23.07
CA ALA A 262 16.16 -11.61 -23.93
C ALA A 262 14.65 -11.39 -23.75
N LEU A 263 14.18 -11.18 -22.54
CA LEU A 263 12.76 -11.00 -22.26
C LEU A 263 12.26 -9.61 -22.69
N TYR A 264 12.94 -8.54 -22.26
CA TYR A 264 12.49 -7.17 -22.54
C TYR A 264 12.76 -6.71 -23.97
N ALA A 265 13.82 -7.19 -24.62
CA ALA A 265 14.04 -6.92 -26.05
C ALA A 265 13.02 -7.62 -26.94
N ALA A 266 12.48 -8.76 -26.51
CA ALA A 266 11.50 -9.51 -27.27
C ALA A 266 10.08 -8.93 -27.17
N GLU A 267 9.82 -7.99 -26.25
CA GLU A 267 8.48 -7.44 -26.07
C GLU A 267 8.11 -6.44 -27.19
N PRO A 268 7.06 -6.74 -28.00
CA PRO A 268 6.64 -5.84 -29.07
C PRO A 268 6.09 -4.52 -28.54
N ALA A 269 6.29 -3.42 -29.28
CA ALA A 269 5.74 -2.11 -28.90
C ALA A 269 4.20 -2.07 -28.82
N GLY A 270 3.53 -2.97 -29.55
CA GLY A 270 2.08 -3.13 -29.53
C GLY A 270 1.56 -4.14 -28.50
N SER A 271 2.38 -4.57 -27.52
CA SER A 271 1.92 -5.51 -26.49
C SER A 271 0.74 -4.91 -25.69
N PRO A 272 -0.21 -5.73 -25.20
CA PRO A 272 -1.32 -5.27 -24.36
C PRO A 272 -0.83 -4.41 -23.19
N ARG A 273 0.24 -4.86 -22.51
CA ARG A 273 0.89 -4.14 -21.40
C ARG A 273 1.31 -2.73 -21.79
N ARG A 274 2.04 -2.59 -22.90
CA ARG A 274 2.57 -1.29 -23.35
C ARG A 274 1.47 -0.36 -23.86
N THR A 275 0.47 -0.91 -24.55
CA THR A 275 -0.65 -0.12 -25.08
C THR A 275 -1.63 0.32 -23.99
N GLN A 276 -1.84 -0.48 -22.96
CA GLN A 276 -2.65 -0.13 -21.80
C GLN A 276 -1.97 0.94 -20.94
N ASN A 277 -0.65 0.83 -20.72
CA ASN A 277 0.09 1.83 -19.95
C ASN A 277 0.04 3.23 -20.59
N ALA A 278 0.20 3.29 -21.92
CA ALA A 278 0.12 4.55 -22.68
C ALA A 278 -1.22 5.30 -22.50
N LYS A 279 -2.28 4.62 -22.07
CA LYS A 279 -3.59 5.21 -21.80
C LYS A 279 -3.79 5.64 -20.34
N ALA A 280 -3.09 5.02 -19.40
CA ALA A 280 -3.35 5.17 -17.96
C ALA A 280 -2.34 6.10 -17.26
N SER A 281 -1.03 5.88 -17.45
CA SER A 281 0.03 6.64 -16.80
C SER A 281 1.35 6.40 -17.53
N PRO A 282 1.89 7.39 -18.27
CA PRO A 282 2.97 7.16 -19.23
C PRO A 282 4.27 6.60 -18.62
N ASP A 283 4.45 6.67 -17.30
CA ASP A 283 5.70 6.31 -16.62
C ASP A 283 5.58 5.15 -15.59
N GLU A 284 4.39 4.61 -15.31
CA GLU A 284 4.21 3.53 -14.30
C GLU A 284 3.84 2.19 -14.95
N TYR A 285 4.82 1.58 -15.62
CA TYR A 285 4.65 0.27 -16.25
C TYR A 285 4.62 -0.86 -15.22
N ALA A 286 3.70 -1.82 -15.40
CA ALA A 286 3.83 -3.15 -14.79
C ALA A 286 5.17 -3.77 -15.21
N SER A 287 6.08 -3.93 -14.25
CA SER A 287 7.47 -4.30 -14.52
C SER A 287 7.79 -5.62 -13.83
N LEU A 288 8.22 -6.60 -14.61
CA LEU A 288 8.60 -7.90 -14.07
C LEU A 288 9.90 -7.74 -13.26
N ILE A 289 9.85 -8.15 -11.99
CA ILE A 289 10.99 -8.17 -11.08
C ILE A 289 11.55 -9.58 -10.94
N LEU A 290 10.68 -10.57 -10.71
CA LEU A 290 11.06 -11.98 -10.54
C LEU A 290 10.31 -12.87 -11.53
N PRO A 291 10.94 -13.32 -12.62
CA PRO A 291 10.29 -14.18 -13.61
C PRO A 291 9.98 -15.57 -13.03
N ALA A 292 8.85 -16.15 -13.43
CA ALA A 292 8.56 -17.56 -13.21
C ALA A 292 9.36 -18.44 -14.18
N THR A 293 9.73 -19.63 -13.74
CA THR A 293 10.45 -20.63 -14.54
C THR A 293 9.54 -21.39 -15.52
N LEU A 294 8.22 -21.32 -15.31
CA LEU A 294 7.21 -22.03 -16.09
C LEU A 294 6.92 -21.38 -17.45
N ALA A 295 6.13 -22.08 -18.26
CA ALA A 295 5.63 -21.59 -19.54
C ALA A 295 4.81 -20.30 -19.41
N ALA A 296 4.52 -19.66 -20.54
CA ALA A 296 3.67 -18.48 -20.58
C ALA A 296 2.27 -18.78 -20.00
N ILE A 297 1.66 -17.77 -19.38
CA ILE A 297 0.29 -17.82 -18.86
C ILE A 297 -0.64 -18.17 -20.02
N SER A 298 -1.51 -19.16 -19.79
CA SER A 298 -2.47 -19.62 -20.80
C SER A 298 -3.32 -18.47 -21.34
N GLU A 299 -3.67 -18.51 -22.62
CA GLU A 299 -4.67 -17.59 -23.21
C GLU A 299 -6.08 -18.16 -23.16
N ASP A 300 -6.24 -19.30 -22.48
CA ASP A 300 -7.49 -20.02 -22.38
C ASP A 300 -8.50 -19.25 -21.52
N PRO A 301 -9.61 -18.75 -22.11
CA PRO A 301 -10.62 -17.99 -21.38
C PRO A 301 -11.30 -18.78 -20.27
N ASP A 302 -11.28 -20.12 -20.34
CA ASP A 302 -11.86 -20.99 -19.32
C ASP A 302 -10.96 -21.11 -18.07
N LEU A 303 -9.68 -20.77 -18.20
CA LEU A 303 -8.68 -20.80 -17.11
C LEU A 303 -8.40 -19.42 -16.50
N GLU A 304 -8.72 -18.34 -17.21
CA GLU A 304 -8.49 -16.96 -16.78
C GLU A 304 -9.83 -16.16 -16.79
N PRO A 305 -10.70 -16.30 -15.77
CA PRO A 305 -11.98 -15.59 -15.75
C PRO A 305 -11.79 -14.06 -15.63
N SER A 306 -12.30 -13.36 -16.63
CA SER A 306 -12.28 -11.92 -16.97
C SER A 306 -12.02 -10.84 -15.89
N PHE A 307 -11.00 -9.99 -16.12
CA PHE A 307 -10.97 -8.56 -15.72
C PHE A 307 -11.17 -7.69 -16.98
N ASP A 308 -12.35 -7.87 -17.56
CA ASP A 308 -12.95 -7.39 -18.82
C ASP A 308 -12.06 -7.33 -20.08
N GLU A 309 -11.10 -8.29 -20.15
CA GLU A 309 -10.34 -8.82 -21.31
C GLU A 309 -9.49 -7.79 -22.13
N ASP A 310 -8.53 -8.07 -23.01
CA ASP A 310 -8.01 -9.29 -23.65
C ASP A 310 -6.71 -9.79 -22.95
N TYR A 311 -6.65 -10.69 -21.98
CA TYR A 311 -7.52 -11.69 -21.37
C TYR A 311 -6.97 -11.86 -19.94
N GLY A 312 -7.74 -11.46 -18.94
CA GLY A 312 -7.35 -11.34 -17.53
C GLY A 312 -6.15 -10.44 -17.16
N TYR A 313 -5.42 -10.80 -16.10
CA TYR A 313 -4.24 -10.07 -15.59
C TYR A 313 -3.00 -10.30 -16.45
N GLY A 314 -2.99 -11.35 -17.28
CA GLY A 314 -1.90 -11.63 -18.19
C GLY A 314 -1.61 -10.48 -19.16
N LYS A 315 -2.58 -9.60 -19.45
CA LYS A 315 -2.38 -8.40 -20.28
C LYS A 315 -1.39 -7.40 -19.69
N PHE A 316 -1.17 -7.42 -18.38
CA PHE A 316 -0.18 -6.56 -17.69
C PHE A 316 1.23 -7.16 -17.68
N THR A 317 1.43 -8.35 -18.22
CA THR A 317 2.71 -9.06 -18.11
C THR A 317 3.61 -8.87 -19.34
N VAL A 318 4.91 -9.01 -19.13
CA VAL A 318 5.91 -8.98 -20.21
C VAL A 318 5.87 -10.32 -20.93
N SER A 319 5.37 -10.34 -22.17
CA SER A 319 5.25 -11.55 -23.00
C SER A 319 4.54 -12.71 -22.29
N ARG A 320 3.45 -12.42 -21.55
CA ARG A 320 2.68 -13.44 -20.82
C ARG A 320 3.48 -14.24 -19.81
N ARG A 321 4.59 -13.68 -19.31
CA ARG A 321 5.41 -14.35 -18.31
C ARG A 321 4.74 -14.21 -16.93
N ALA A 322 4.50 -15.33 -16.25
CA ALA A 322 4.15 -15.31 -14.84
C ALA A 322 5.34 -14.80 -14.00
N GLY A 323 5.07 -14.28 -12.82
CA GLY A 323 6.11 -13.76 -11.93
C GLY A 323 5.64 -12.66 -11.00
N LEU A 324 6.61 -12.06 -10.32
CA LEU A 324 6.39 -10.91 -9.44
C LEU A 324 6.59 -9.61 -10.22
N TYR A 325 5.56 -8.78 -10.27
CA TYR A 325 5.51 -7.51 -10.98
C TYR A 325 5.36 -6.34 -10.02
N THR A 326 5.78 -5.14 -10.45
CA THR A 326 5.24 -3.91 -9.87
C THR A 326 3.76 -3.80 -10.22
N ASP A 327 2.93 -3.46 -9.24
CA ASP A 327 1.48 -3.46 -9.39
C ASP A 327 0.99 -2.24 -10.20
N PRO A 328 0.38 -2.44 -11.39
CA PRO A 328 -0.16 -1.34 -12.20
C PRO A 328 -1.58 -0.90 -11.79
N THR A 329 -2.26 -1.64 -10.92
CA THR A 329 -3.71 -1.52 -10.68
C THR A 329 -4.08 -0.49 -9.62
N THR A 330 -3.17 -0.20 -8.68
CA THR A 330 -3.41 0.78 -7.61
C THR A 330 -3.04 2.22 -7.99
N GLY A 331 -2.69 2.45 -9.27
CA GLY A 331 -2.36 3.76 -9.83
C GLY A 331 -1.03 4.33 -9.32
N LEU A 332 -0.81 5.63 -9.58
CA LEU A 332 0.42 6.37 -9.25
C LEU A 332 0.72 6.50 -7.74
N ARG A 333 -0.03 5.84 -6.84
CA ARG A 333 0.12 6.03 -5.39
C ARG A 333 1.09 5.02 -4.75
N ASN A 334 1.24 3.83 -5.32
CA ASN A 334 1.99 2.71 -4.72
C ASN A 334 2.81 1.93 -5.76
N ALA A 335 3.78 2.58 -6.41
CA ALA A 335 4.66 1.93 -7.40
C ALA A 335 5.55 0.82 -6.81
N ASP A 336 5.73 0.82 -5.48
CA ASP A 336 6.38 -0.24 -4.69
C ASP A 336 5.43 -1.39 -4.30
N GLY A 337 4.19 -1.37 -4.81
CA GLY A 337 3.24 -2.47 -4.71
C GLY A 337 3.67 -3.69 -5.51
N ALA A 338 3.50 -4.88 -4.93
CA ALA A 338 3.89 -6.15 -5.50
C ALA A 338 2.67 -6.94 -6.00
N LEU A 339 2.65 -7.24 -7.29
CA LEU A 339 1.65 -8.07 -7.94
C LEU A 339 2.27 -9.41 -8.35
N LEU A 340 1.93 -10.49 -7.63
CA LEU A 340 2.30 -11.84 -8.03
C LEU A 340 1.22 -12.40 -8.97
N ILE A 341 1.63 -12.81 -10.16
CA ILE A 341 0.81 -13.50 -11.14
C ILE A 341 1.35 -14.93 -11.31
N THR A 342 0.52 -15.93 -11.04
CA THR A 342 0.90 -17.35 -11.16
C THR A 342 0.81 -17.84 -12.61
N ALA A 343 1.37 -19.02 -12.89
CA ALA A 343 1.33 -19.60 -14.24
C ALA A 343 -0.10 -19.97 -14.67
N GLU A 344 -0.98 -20.24 -13.70
CA GLU A 344 -2.41 -20.47 -13.87
C GLU A 344 -3.20 -19.18 -14.11
N GLY A 345 -2.56 -18.01 -14.10
CA GLY A 345 -3.21 -16.71 -14.30
C GLY A 345 -3.83 -16.11 -13.03
N ALA A 346 -3.66 -16.74 -11.86
CA ALA A 346 -4.15 -16.19 -10.61
C ALA A 346 -3.32 -14.94 -10.20
N ALA A 347 -4.01 -13.87 -9.82
CA ALA A 347 -3.43 -12.63 -9.33
C ALA A 347 -3.65 -12.45 -7.83
N HIS A 348 -2.73 -11.75 -7.16
CA HIS A 348 -2.76 -11.48 -5.72
C HIS A 348 -2.96 -12.72 -4.82
N PRO A 349 -2.22 -13.82 -5.04
CA PRO A 349 -2.31 -14.99 -4.16
C PRO A 349 -1.83 -14.70 -2.73
N VAL A 350 -1.13 -13.59 -2.50
CA VAL A 350 -0.71 -13.05 -1.21
C VAL A 350 -1.33 -11.68 -1.04
N ARG A 351 -2.04 -11.45 0.07
CA ARG A 351 -2.80 -10.21 0.31
C ARG A 351 -2.96 -9.93 1.80
N PHE A 352 -3.28 -8.69 2.15
CA PHE A 352 -3.74 -8.39 3.48
C PHE A 352 -5.14 -8.97 3.74
N GLU A 353 -5.37 -9.40 4.96
CA GLU A 353 -6.70 -9.70 5.48
C GLU A 353 -7.39 -8.40 5.90
N GLY A 354 -8.64 -8.22 5.45
CA GLY A 354 -9.43 -7.04 5.77
C GLY A 354 -8.91 -5.73 5.18
N GLN A 355 -9.48 -4.63 5.66
CA GLN A 355 -9.15 -3.28 5.23
C GLN A 355 -8.06 -2.68 6.11
N ARG A 356 -7.24 -1.80 5.54
CA ARG A 356 -6.26 -1.01 6.29
C ARG A 356 -7.04 -0.06 7.21
N PRO A 357 -6.86 -0.10 8.54
CA PRO A 357 -7.75 0.63 9.43
C PRO A 357 -7.40 2.12 9.57
N TRP A 358 -6.21 2.57 9.15
CA TRP A 358 -5.76 3.95 9.31
C TRP A 358 -5.71 4.81 8.04
N GLY A 359 -6.03 4.24 6.87
CA GLY A 359 -5.90 4.98 5.62
C GLY A 359 -6.38 4.20 4.41
N ALA A 360 -6.24 4.82 3.24
CA ALA A 360 -6.77 4.28 2.00
C ALA A 360 -6.20 2.87 1.70
N PRO A 361 -6.99 2.00 1.04
CA PRO A 361 -6.54 0.66 0.67
C PRO A 361 -5.26 0.69 -0.17
N ARG A 362 -4.37 -0.26 0.09
CA ARG A 362 -3.19 -0.51 -0.74
C ARG A 362 -2.90 -2.00 -0.85
N VAL A 363 -2.08 -2.35 -1.82
CA VAL A 363 -1.59 -3.71 -2.00
C VAL A 363 -0.37 -3.99 -1.12
N VAL A 364 0.03 -5.26 -1.09
CA VAL A 364 1.26 -5.72 -0.41
C VAL A 364 2.46 -5.08 -1.09
N ARG A 365 3.36 -4.48 -0.31
CA ARG A 365 4.61 -3.90 -0.84
C ARG A 365 5.67 -4.97 -1.07
N PHE A 366 6.66 -4.70 -1.91
CA PHE A 366 7.80 -5.61 -2.10
C PHE A 366 8.49 -5.97 -0.78
N ALA A 367 8.70 -4.99 0.10
CA ALA A 367 9.30 -5.22 1.42
C ALA A 367 8.51 -6.25 2.24
N GLU A 368 7.18 -6.10 2.28
CA GLU A 368 6.27 -6.98 3.03
C GLU A 368 6.22 -8.39 2.41
N MET A 369 6.19 -8.48 1.08
CA MET A 369 6.23 -9.74 0.35
C MET A 369 7.52 -10.52 0.66
N PHE A 370 8.68 -9.86 0.58
CA PHE A 370 9.96 -10.51 0.84
C PHE A 370 10.16 -10.87 2.31
N ALA A 371 9.69 -10.03 3.24
CA ALA A 371 9.72 -10.34 4.67
C ALA A 371 8.86 -11.58 5.01
N LEU A 372 7.66 -11.71 4.41
CA LEU A 372 6.85 -12.91 4.53
C LEU A 372 7.60 -14.13 3.99
N TRP A 373 8.14 -14.05 2.78
CA TRP A 373 8.86 -15.16 2.16
C TRP A 373 10.08 -15.59 2.97
N ALA A 374 10.82 -14.65 3.54
CA ALA A 374 11.96 -14.94 4.41
C ALA A 374 11.52 -15.73 5.66
N THR A 375 10.37 -15.36 6.24
CA THR A 375 9.75 -16.07 7.37
C THR A 375 9.36 -17.50 6.97
N LEU A 376 8.67 -17.68 5.84
CA LEU A 376 8.28 -19.02 5.34
C LEU A 376 9.48 -19.95 5.12
N VAL A 377 10.61 -19.40 4.66
CA VAL A 377 11.87 -20.16 4.51
C VAL A 377 12.46 -20.51 5.88
N ARG A 378 12.57 -19.54 6.79
CA ARG A 378 13.14 -19.77 8.14
C ARG A 378 12.37 -20.82 8.92
N ASP A 379 11.05 -20.73 8.89
CA ASP A 379 10.16 -21.63 9.62
C ASP A 379 10.09 -23.02 8.97
N GLY A 380 10.67 -23.18 7.78
CA GLY A 380 10.67 -24.44 7.04
C GLY A 380 9.32 -24.78 6.42
N VAL A 381 8.45 -23.79 6.26
CA VAL A 381 7.21 -23.92 5.47
C VAL A 381 7.56 -24.09 4.00
N TRP A 382 8.60 -23.39 3.53
CA TRP A 382 9.18 -23.61 2.21
C TRP A 382 10.41 -24.50 2.29
N ASP A 383 10.36 -25.62 1.55
CA ASP A 383 11.51 -26.50 1.34
C ASP A 383 12.61 -25.79 0.55
N VAL A 384 13.86 -26.04 0.93
CA VAL A 384 15.07 -25.51 0.27
C VAL A 384 15.97 -26.66 -0.17
N SER A 385 16.42 -26.58 -1.43
CA SER A 385 17.37 -27.51 -2.06
C SER A 385 18.64 -26.77 -2.48
N ILE A 386 19.55 -27.47 -3.18
CA ILE A 386 20.76 -26.84 -3.73
C ILE A 386 20.46 -25.72 -4.74
N GLU A 387 19.29 -25.76 -5.37
CA GLU A 387 18.85 -24.72 -6.33
C GLU A 387 18.11 -23.55 -5.66
N GLY A 388 18.02 -23.52 -4.31
CA GLY A 388 17.21 -22.56 -3.56
C GLY A 388 15.84 -23.15 -3.21
N VAL A 389 14.78 -22.33 -3.20
CA VAL A 389 13.42 -22.77 -2.83
C VAL A 389 12.95 -23.90 -3.76
N ALA A 390 12.62 -25.04 -3.19
CA ALA A 390 12.20 -26.27 -3.89
C ALA A 390 10.69 -26.52 -3.81
N THR A 391 9.99 -25.70 -3.03
CA THR A 391 8.53 -25.77 -2.91
C THR A 391 7.86 -25.57 -4.28
N SER A 392 6.83 -26.36 -4.57
CA SER A 392 6.13 -26.29 -5.85
C SER A 392 5.42 -24.96 -6.05
N HIS A 393 5.43 -24.42 -7.28
CA HIS A 393 4.69 -23.22 -7.67
C HIS A 393 3.19 -23.29 -7.33
N ALA A 394 2.60 -24.48 -7.33
CA ALA A 394 1.21 -24.72 -6.95
C ALA A 394 0.92 -24.29 -5.50
N TRP A 395 1.94 -24.06 -4.67
CA TRP A 395 1.79 -23.52 -3.32
C TRP A 395 1.01 -22.19 -3.30
N PHE A 396 1.14 -21.35 -4.33
CA PHE A 396 0.41 -20.08 -4.42
C PHE A 396 -1.07 -20.24 -4.80
N THR A 397 -1.48 -21.39 -5.33
CA THR A 397 -2.87 -21.66 -5.75
C THR A 397 -3.56 -22.72 -4.89
N ASP A 398 -2.80 -23.47 -4.08
CA ASP A 398 -3.35 -24.46 -3.15
C ASP A 398 -4.16 -23.80 -2.03
N ALA A 399 -5.41 -24.25 -1.87
CA ALA A 399 -6.29 -23.76 -0.81
C ALA A 399 -5.75 -24.08 0.59
N ALA A 400 -4.99 -25.17 0.76
CA ALA A 400 -4.42 -25.56 2.05
C ALA A 400 -3.34 -24.61 2.57
N THR A 401 -2.81 -23.72 1.72
CA THR A 401 -1.76 -22.76 2.08
C THR A 401 -2.29 -21.36 2.33
N LEU A 402 -3.62 -21.15 2.26
CA LEU A 402 -4.23 -19.81 2.29
C LEU A 402 -3.85 -19.00 3.53
N GLU A 403 -3.86 -19.61 4.71
CA GLU A 403 -3.52 -18.95 5.98
C GLU A 403 -2.08 -18.40 5.99
N HIS A 404 -1.14 -19.09 5.33
CA HIS A 404 0.25 -18.64 5.19
C HIS A 404 0.44 -17.48 4.20
N ARG A 405 -0.60 -17.15 3.43
CA ARG A 405 -0.56 -16.12 2.38
C ARG A 405 -1.35 -14.87 2.75
N GLN A 406 -1.95 -14.84 3.93
CA GLN A 406 -2.69 -13.70 4.46
C GLN A 406 -1.79 -12.92 5.42
N LEU A 407 -1.57 -11.64 5.09
CA LEU A 407 -0.89 -10.71 5.99
C LEU A 407 -1.92 -10.02 6.87
N LEU A 408 -1.54 -9.73 8.10
CA LEU A 408 -2.34 -8.90 9.00
C LEU A 408 -1.85 -7.45 8.96
N TRP A 409 -2.79 -6.51 9.07
CA TRP A 409 -2.43 -5.11 9.32
C TRP A 409 -1.88 -4.99 10.73
N THR A 410 -0.62 -4.55 10.84
CA THR A 410 0.07 -4.37 12.12
C THR A 410 0.59 -2.94 12.25
N GLU A 411 0.99 -2.54 13.45
CA GLU A 411 1.60 -1.23 13.70
C GLU A 411 2.91 -1.04 12.93
N ASP A 412 3.54 -2.10 12.42
CA ASP A 412 4.76 -2.01 11.60
C ASP A 412 4.44 -1.73 10.12
N CYS A 413 3.20 -1.97 9.68
CA CYS A 413 2.75 -1.64 8.33
C CYS A 413 2.68 -0.12 8.16
N ARG A 414 3.26 0.41 7.08
CA ARG A 414 3.10 1.82 6.71
C ARG A 414 1.74 2.06 6.06
#